data_AF-A0A662J7B6-F1
#
_entry.id   AF-A0A662J7B6-F1
#
_cell.length_a   1.000
_cell.length_b   1.000
_cell.length_c   1.000
_cell.angle_alpha   90.00
_cell.angle_beta   90.00
_cell.angle_gamma   90.00
#
_symmetry.space_group_name_H-M   'P 1'
#
loop_
_entity.id
_entity.type
_entity.pdbx_description
1 polymer ?
#
loop_
_entity_poly.entity_id
_entity_poly.type
_entity_poly.pdbx_seq_one_letter_code
_entity_poly.pdbx_strand_id
1 'polypeptide(L)'
;GYSIYIVDLPGTYSLTAYSLEELIARNYIIEEKPDVVVNIVDASNPERNLYLTLQLIELGAPLVIALNKMDLAENKGYEIDHRELEKLLGVPVVPTIAPKKIGMEELCEKILEVAEVKK
;
A
#
# COMPACT_ATOMS: atom_id res chain seq x y z
N GLY A 1 14.21 -5.94 18.89
CA GLY A 1 12.76 -5.98 18.57
C GLY A 1 12.33 -4.59 18.14
N TYR A 2 11.38 -4.50 17.21
CA TYR A 2 10.84 -3.23 16.73
C TYR A 2 9.57 -2.87 17.49
N SER A 3 9.35 -1.58 17.73
CA SER A 3 8.08 -1.04 18.20
C SER A 3 7.48 -0.26 17.04
N ILE A 4 6.30 -0.67 16.58
CA ILE A 4 5.65 -0.06 15.41
C ILE A 4 4.42 0.71 15.92
N TYR A 5 4.35 1.99 15.58
CA TYR A 5 3.16 2.81 15.79
C TYR A 5 2.39 2.91 14.47
N ILE A 6 1.13 2.49 14.49
CA ILE A 6 0.28 2.44 13.30
C ILE A 6 -0.77 3.53 13.41
N VAL A 7 -0.88 4.36 12.38
CA VAL A 7 -1.92 5.37 12.22
C VAL A 7 -2.74 5.01 10.99
N ASP A 8 -4.05 4.90 11.17
CA ASP A 8 -4.99 4.69 10.07
C ASP A 8 -5.37 6.05 9.47
N LEU A 9 -5.27 6.17 8.16
CA LEU A 9 -5.66 7.37 7.42
C LEU A 9 -7.05 7.21 6.83
N PRO A 10 -7.81 8.30 6.66
CA PRO A 10 -9.09 8.24 5.96
C PRO A 10 -8.96 7.56 4.60
N GLY A 11 -9.85 6.60 4.34
CA GLY A 11 -9.87 5.88 3.07
C GLY A 11 -10.17 6.83 1.91
N THR A 12 -9.29 6.84 0.91
CA THR A 12 -9.42 7.67 -0.29
C THR A 12 -9.08 6.88 -1.56
N TYR A 13 -9.54 7.39 -2.71
CA TYR A 13 -9.15 6.94 -4.04
C TYR A 13 -8.15 7.89 -4.72
N SER A 14 -7.89 9.07 -4.15
CA SER A 14 -6.92 10.03 -4.68
C SER A 14 -6.35 10.97 -3.62
N LEU A 15 -5.29 11.71 -3.96
CA LEU A 15 -4.69 12.79 -3.16
C LEU A 15 -4.89 14.17 -3.80
N THR A 16 -5.91 14.30 -4.67
CA THR A 16 -6.18 15.54 -5.42
C THR A 16 -6.80 16.67 -4.57
N ALA A 17 -7.19 16.37 -3.32
CA ALA A 17 -7.71 17.30 -2.32
C ALA A 17 -9.08 17.90 -2.67
N TYR A 18 -9.94 17.12 -3.35
CA TYR A 18 -11.34 17.49 -3.57
C TYR A 18 -12.23 17.17 -2.37
N SER A 19 -11.78 16.30 -1.46
CA SER A 19 -12.46 16.00 -0.19
C SER A 19 -11.58 16.27 1.03
N LEU A 20 -12.21 16.42 2.19
CA LEU A 20 -11.50 16.61 3.46
C LEU A 20 -10.65 15.39 3.80
N GLU A 21 -11.14 14.19 3.51
CA GLU A 21 -10.44 12.91 3.70
C GLU A 21 -9.14 12.86 2.88
N GLU A 22 -9.20 13.27 1.61
CA GLU A 22 -8.02 13.36 0.73
C GLU A 22 -6.98 14.35 1.28
N LEU A 23 -7.45 15.51 1.75
CA LEU A 23 -6.61 16.55 2.31
C LEU A 23 -5.90 16.07 3.57
N ILE A 24 -6.62 15.39 4.47
CA ILE A 24 -6.08 14.83 5.71
C ILE A 24 -5.01 13.78 5.38
N ALA A 25 -5.32 12.81 4.52
CA ALA A 25 -4.38 11.75 4.16
C ALA A 25 -3.11 12.32 3.50
N ARG A 26 -3.27 13.26 2.55
CA ARG A 26 -2.15 13.91 1.86
C ARG A 26 -1.27 14.70 2.83
N ASN A 27 -1.87 15.57 3.64
CA ASN A 27 -1.13 16.43 4.54
C ASN A 27 -0.40 15.60 5.60
N TYR A 28 -1.01 14.54 6.12
CA TYR A 28 -0.35 13.64 7.06
C TYR A 28 0.94 13.04 6.47
N ILE A 29 0.90 12.52 5.24
CA ILE A 29 2.07 11.93 4.59
C ILE A 29 3.19 12.97 4.38
N ILE A 30 2.82 14.21 4.02
CA ILE A 30 3.78 15.29 3.74
C ILE A 30 4.38 15.89 5.01
N GLU A 31 3.56 16.10 6.04
CA GLU A 31 3.92 16.84 7.25
C GLU A 31 4.52 15.92 8.31
N GLU A 32 3.89 14.78 8.60
CA GLU A 32 4.35 13.82 9.61
C GLU A 32 5.45 12.89 9.09
N LYS A 33 5.58 12.75 7.76
CA LYS A 33 6.65 12.00 7.08
C LYS A 33 6.89 10.60 7.67
N PRO A 34 5.87 9.73 7.68
CA PRO A 34 5.98 8.40 8.28
C PRO A 34 7.16 7.61 7.70
N ASP A 35 7.73 6.71 8.49
CA ASP A 35 8.84 5.85 8.06
C ASP A 35 8.44 4.94 6.90
N VAL A 36 7.18 4.49 6.90
CA VAL A 36 6.58 3.67 5.85
C VAL A 36 5.10 4.03 5.68
N VAL A 37 4.63 4.05 4.45
CA VAL A 37 3.21 4.07 4.09
C VAL A 37 2.83 2.67 3.58
N VAL A 38 1.82 2.05 4.20
CA VAL A 38 1.27 0.78 3.73
C VAL A 38 0.01 1.07 2.93
N ASN A 39 0.07 0.85 1.62
CA ASN A 39 -1.06 1.06 0.73
C ASN A 39 -1.80 -0.25 0.48
N ILE A 40 -3.05 -0.32 0.91
CA ILE A 40 -3.89 -1.52 0.77
C ILE A 40 -4.62 -1.45 -0.57
N VAL A 41 -4.25 -2.31 -1.50
CA VAL A 41 -4.79 -2.37 -2.86
C VAL A 41 -5.72 -3.56 -2.99
N ASP A 42 -6.98 -3.35 -3.39
CA ASP A 42 -7.91 -4.45 -3.70
C ASP A 42 -7.55 -5.11 -5.03
N ALA A 43 -6.98 -6.32 -4.97
CA ALA A 43 -6.59 -7.13 -6.13
C ALA A 43 -7.77 -7.46 -7.06
N SER A 44 -9.01 -7.41 -6.56
CA SER A 44 -10.20 -7.66 -7.38
C SER A 44 -10.69 -6.41 -8.15
N ASN A 45 -10.04 -5.26 -7.94
CA ASN A 45 -10.28 -4.00 -8.64
C ASN A 45 -8.98 -3.15 -8.75
N PRO A 46 -7.93 -3.68 -9.43
CA PRO A 46 -6.59 -3.10 -9.38
C PRO A 46 -6.52 -1.72 -10.05
N GLU A 47 -7.16 -1.53 -11.21
CA GLU A 47 -7.13 -0.27 -11.97
C GLU A 47 -7.50 0.94 -11.11
N ARG A 48 -8.59 0.83 -10.34
CA ARG A 48 -9.06 1.92 -9.47
C ARG A 48 -8.11 2.20 -8.30
N ASN A 49 -7.49 1.17 -7.74
CA ASN A 49 -6.60 1.30 -6.58
C ASN A 49 -5.18 1.75 -6.98
N LEU A 50 -4.73 1.37 -8.18
CA LEU A 50 -3.42 1.76 -8.71
C LEU A 50 -3.35 3.26 -9.00
N TYR A 51 -4.47 3.96 -9.18
CA TYR A 51 -4.47 5.42 -9.30
C TYR A 51 -3.89 6.13 -8.07
N LEU A 52 -4.39 5.80 -6.87
CA LEU A 52 -3.82 6.31 -5.61
C LEU A 52 -2.36 5.86 -5.43
N THR A 53 -2.07 4.62 -5.81
CA THR A 53 -0.72 4.03 -5.71
C THR A 53 0.30 4.88 -6.47
N LEU A 54 -0.01 5.30 -7.69
CA LEU A 54 0.86 6.16 -8.49
C LEU A 54 1.08 7.51 -7.82
N GLN A 55 0.04 8.13 -7.26
CA GLN A 55 0.16 9.41 -6.56
C GLN A 55 1.06 9.30 -5.31
N LEU A 56 0.98 8.19 -4.57
CA LEU A 56 1.86 7.94 -3.42
C LEU A 56 3.33 7.77 -3.85
N ILE A 57 3.57 7.09 -4.97
CA ILE A 57 4.91 6.93 -5.56
C ILE A 57 5.44 8.29 -6.02
N GLU A 58 4.64 9.08 -6.74
CA GLU A 58 5.02 10.43 -7.21
C GLU A 58 5.29 11.40 -6.06
N LEU A 59 4.59 11.26 -4.94
CA LEU A 59 4.84 12.01 -3.71
C LEU A 59 6.19 11.64 -3.05
N GLY A 60 6.80 10.53 -3.47
CA GLY A 60 8.03 10.01 -2.88
C GLY A 60 7.79 9.37 -1.51
N ALA A 61 6.58 8.85 -1.25
CA ALA A 61 6.29 8.15 -0.01
C ALA A 61 7.12 6.85 0.08
N PRO A 62 7.70 6.51 1.25
CA PRO A 62 8.35 5.21 1.46
C PRO A 62 7.29 4.11 1.52
N LEU A 63 6.97 3.53 0.37
CA LEU A 63 5.73 2.77 0.14
C LEU A 63 5.94 1.26 0.19
N VAL A 64 5.00 0.54 0.80
CA VAL A 64 4.80 -0.92 0.65
C VAL A 64 3.35 -1.16 0.25
N ILE A 65 3.13 -2.00 -0.77
CA ILE A 65 1.79 -2.32 -1.26
C ILE A 65 1.35 -3.66 -0.66
N ALA A 66 0.22 -3.65 0.05
CA ALA A 66 -0.50 -4.85 0.43
C ALA A 66 -1.58 -5.14 -0.62
N LEU A 67 -1.27 -6.01 -1.59
CA LEU A 67 -2.19 -6.44 -2.64
C LEU A 67 -3.20 -7.44 -2.07
N ASN A 68 -4.29 -6.93 -1.51
CA ASN A 68 -5.25 -7.67 -0.68
C ASN A 68 -6.41 -8.26 -1.50
N LYS A 69 -7.11 -9.23 -0.91
CA LYS A 69 -8.22 -9.98 -1.53
C LYS A 69 -7.79 -10.79 -2.76
N MET A 70 -6.60 -11.39 -2.72
CA MET A 70 -6.09 -12.26 -3.79
C MET A 70 -7.03 -13.43 -4.10
N ASP A 71 -7.71 -13.99 -3.10
CA ASP A 71 -8.71 -15.04 -3.30
C ASP A 71 -9.95 -14.53 -4.04
N LEU A 72 -10.38 -13.29 -3.80
CA LEU A 72 -11.48 -12.69 -4.57
C LEU A 72 -11.05 -12.40 -6.02
N ALA A 73 -9.81 -11.99 -6.24
CA ALA A 73 -9.28 -11.77 -7.58
C ALA A 73 -9.23 -13.08 -8.37
N GLU A 74 -8.71 -14.16 -7.77
CA GLU A 74 -8.68 -15.50 -8.36
C GLU A 74 -10.09 -16.01 -8.69
N ASN A 75 -11.05 -15.84 -7.76
CA ASN A 75 -12.45 -16.21 -7.99
C ASN A 75 -13.12 -15.43 -9.14
N LYS A 76 -12.63 -14.23 -9.46
CA LYS A 76 -13.05 -13.45 -10.63
C LYS A 76 -12.33 -13.83 -11.92
N GLY A 77 -11.38 -14.76 -11.86
CA GLY A 77 -10.56 -15.18 -12.99
C GLY A 77 -9.37 -14.28 -13.28
N TYR A 78 -8.93 -13.46 -12.31
CA TYR A 78 -7.72 -12.66 -12.47
C TYR A 78 -6.49 -13.46 -12.09
N GLU A 79 -5.49 -13.43 -12.96
CA GLU A 79 -4.14 -13.91 -12.70
C GLU A 79 -3.22 -12.68 -12.57
N ILE A 80 -2.85 -12.34 -11.34
CA ILE A 80 -2.03 -11.15 -11.05
C ILE A 80 -0.62 -11.60 -10.69
N ASP A 81 0.35 -11.24 -11.54
CA ASP A 81 1.77 -11.38 -11.22
C ASP A 81 2.23 -10.20 -10.36
N HIS A 82 2.18 -10.39 -9.03
CA HIS A 82 2.63 -9.39 -8.07
C HIS A 82 4.13 -9.05 -8.20
N ARG A 83 4.97 -9.97 -8.69
CA ARG A 83 6.40 -9.72 -8.87
C ARG A 83 6.67 -8.82 -10.06
N GLU A 84 5.92 -9.02 -11.15
CA GLU A 84 5.99 -8.11 -12.29
C GLU A 84 5.43 -6.74 -11.93
N LEU A 85 4.33 -6.70 -11.16
CA LEU A 85 3.78 -5.44 -10.64
C LEU A 85 4.79 -4.70 -9.74
N GLU A 86 5.50 -5.41 -8.85
CA GLU A 86 6.58 -4.85 -8.03
C GLU A 86 7.68 -4.21 -8.89
N LYS A 87 8.15 -4.90 -9.93
CA LYS A 87 9.17 -4.34 -10.84
C LYS A 87 8.67 -3.10 -11.57
N LEU A 88 7.42 -3.10 -12.02
CA LEU A 88 6.84 -1.99 -12.78
C LEU A 88 6.63 -0.75 -11.90
N LEU A 89 6.21 -0.95 -10.65
CA LEU A 89 5.95 0.15 -9.71
C LEU A 89 7.22 0.59 -8.96
N GLY A 90 8.24 -0.25 -8.88
CA GLY A 90 9.49 0.05 -8.18
C GLY A 90 9.36 0.08 -6.65
N VAL A 91 8.29 -0.50 -6.11
CA VAL A 91 8.01 -0.57 -4.67
C VAL A 91 7.57 -1.99 -4.29
N PRO A 92 7.83 -2.47 -3.07
CA PRO A 92 7.46 -3.83 -2.66
C PRO A 92 5.96 -4.09 -2.78
N VAL A 93 5.59 -5.24 -3.35
CA VAL A 93 4.19 -5.68 -3.50
C VAL A 93 3.99 -7.04 -2.85
N VAL A 94 3.27 -7.06 -1.74
CA VAL A 94 2.99 -8.29 -0.98
C VAL A 94 1.55 -8.75 -1.22
N PRO A 95 1.32 -9.94 -1.79
CA PRO A 95 -0.02 -10.51 -1.94
C PRO A 95 -0.58 -10.93 -0.59
N THR A 96 -1.82 -10.53 -0.27
CA THR A 96 -2.42 -10.79 1.05
C THR A 96 -3.87 -11.26 0.98
N ILE A 97 -4.28 -12.00 2.02
CA ILE A 97 -5.68 -12.29 2.33
C ILE A 97 -5.89 -12.00 3.82
N ALA A 98 -6.22 -10.76 4.14
CA ALA A 98 -6.24 -10.26 5.53
C ALA A 98 -7.08 -11.11 6.51
N PRO A 99 -8.32 -11.54 6.19
CA PRO A 99 -9.11 -12.38 7.11
C PRO A 99 -8.47 -13.74 7.41
N LYS A 100 -7.64 -14.25 6.50
CA LYS A 100 -6.91 -15.52 6.63
C LYS A 100 -5.48 -15.33 7.16
N LYS A 101 -5.06 -14.09 7.42
CA LYS A 101 -3.69 -13.69 7.82
C LYS A 101 -2.59 -14.15 6.85
N ILE A 102 -2.93 -14.41 5.59
CA ILE A 102 -1.96 -14.79 4.55
C ILE A 102 -1.20 -13.55 4.08
N GLY A 103 0.12 -13.67 3.97
CA GLY A 103 1.03 -12.59 3.54
C GLY A 103 1.36 -11.56 4.63
N MET A 104 0.88 -11.74 5.86
CA MET A 104 1.09 -10.75 6.94
C MET A 104 2.53 -10.74 7.46
N GLU A 105 3.20 -11.90 7.52
CA GLU A 105 4.60 -12.00 7.96
C GLU A 105 5.52 -11.31 6.94
N GLU A 106 5.38 -11.67 5.66
CA GLU A 106 6.09 -11.02 4.55
C GLU A 106 5.82 -9.51 4.47
N LEU A 107 4.57 -9.08 4.69
CA LEU A 107 4.23 -7.66 4.72
C LEU A 107 4.99 -6.93 5.85
N CYS A 108 5.04 -7.52 7.05
CA CYS A 108 5.81 -6.96 8.16
C CYS A 108 7.31 -6.90 7.85
N GLU A 109 7.87 -7.93 7.22
CA GLU A 109 9.29 -7.94 6.80
C GLU A 109 9.57 -6.80 5.81
N LYS A 110 8.74 -6.62 4.78
CA LYS A 110 8.88 -5.53 3.81
C LYS A 110 8.71 -4.14 4.42
N ILE A 111 7.83 -3.99 5.41
CA ILE A 111 7.71 -2.75 6.17
C ILE A 111 9.04 -2.43 6.88
N LEU A 112 9.65 -3.41 7.54
CA LEU A 112 10.92 -3.20 8.23
C LEU A 112 12.06 -2.88 7.25
N GLU A 113 12.15 -3.59 6.12
CA GLU A 113 13.16 -3.32 5.09
C GLU A 113 13.06 -1.87 4.57
N VAL A 114 11.85 -1.41 4.21
CA VAL A 114 11.65 -0.04 3.70
C VAL A 114 11.93 1.02 4.78
N ALA A 115 11.54 0.76 6.04
CA ALA A 115 11.82 1.66 7.16
C ALA A 115 13.32 1.84 7.42
N GLU A 116 14.12 0.79 7.23
CA GLU A 116 15.57 0.83 7.47
C GLU A 116 16.35 1.53 6.36
N VAL A 117 15.91 1.42 5.10
CA VAL A 117 16.54 2.12 3.95
C VAL A 117 16.46 3.65 4.08
N LYS A 118 15.47 4.17 4.83
CA LYS A 118 15.27 5.60 5.04
C LYS A 118 16.26 6.21 6.07
N LYS A 119 16.97 5.40 6.86
CA LYS A 119 17.98 5.87 7.84
C LYS A 119 19.32 6.18 7.19
#